data_AF-A0AA46PES0-F1
#
_entry.id   AF-A0AA46PES0-F1
#
_cell.length_a   1.000
_cell.length_b   1.000
_cell.length_c   1.000
_cell.angle_alpha   90.00
_cell.angle_beta   90.00
_cell.angle_gamma   90.00
#
_symmetry.space_group_name_H-M   'P 1'
#
loop_
_entity.id
_entity.type
_entity.pdbx_description
1 polymer ?
#
loop_
_entity_poly.entity_id
_entity_poly.type
_entity_poly.pdbx_seq_one_letter_code
_entity_poly.pdbx_strand_id
1 'polypeptide(L)'
;MEIGHEVRYVHYEEFQQKAQEKKIIYRIPHAELIEGIANGKTTYFITVHYHNSRGANIEVQPEAWKEIIKKIKDRDDDSLWQLLNSWGIYRR
;
A
#
# COMPACT_ATOMS: atom_id res chain seq x y z
N MET A 1 7.95 0.25 -18.90
CA MET A 1 7.08 0.70 -17.79
C MET A 1 7.66 2.01 -17.32
N GLU A 2 6.91 3.10 -17.40
CA GLU A 2 7.33 4.39 -16.86
C GLU A 2 7.22 4.32 -15.34
N ILE A 3 8.33 4.56 -14.64
CA ILE A 3 8.41 4.51 -13.18
C ILE A 3 7.52 5.63 -12.62
N GLY A 4 6.55 5.30 -11.76
CA GLY A 4 5.75 6.27 -11.02
C GLY A 4 4.25 6.31 -11.32
N HIS A 5 3.72 5.37 -12.09
CA HIS A 5 2.27 5.24 -12.35
C HIS A 5 1.58 4.18 -11.47
N GLU A 6 2.36 3.36 -10.77
CA GLU A 6 1.92 2.21 -9.99
C GLU A 6 1.20 2.63 -8.69
N VAL A 7 1.60 3.78 -8.14
CA VAL A 7 1.17 4.25 -6.83
C VAL A 7 0.89 5.74 -6.82
N ARG A 8 0.01 6.18 -5.92
CA ARG A 8 -0.30 7.60 -5.71
C ARG A 8 -0.49 7.89 -4.23
N TYR A 9 0.16 8.93 -3.72
CA TYR A 9 -0.09 9.42 -2.36
C TYR A 9 -1.51 9.98 -2.25
N VAL A 10 -2.23 9.56 -1.21
CA VAL A 10 -3.59 10.02 -0.92
C VAL A 10 -3.64 10.72 0.42
N HIS A 11 -4.40 11.82 0.46
CA HIS A 11 -4.70 12.50 1.70
C HIS A 11 -5.56 11.62 2.61
N TYR A 12 -5.48 11.84 3.91
CA TYR A 12 -6.19 11.04 4.91
C TYR A 12 -7.71 11.03 4.68
N GLU A 13 -8.31 12.16 4.31
CA GLU A 13 -9.74 12.27 4.06
C GLU A 13 -10.18 11.41 2.86
N GLU A 14 -9.41 11.43 1.77
CA GLU A 14 -9.67 10.60 0.59
C GLU A 14 -9.53 9.10 0.93
N PHE A 15 -8.51 8.73 1.71
CA PHE A 15 -8.35 7.37 2.21
C PHE A 15 -9.55 6.92 3.05
N GLN A 16 -10.06 7.74 3.96
CA GLN A 16 -11.25 7.40 4.76
C GLN A 16 -12.50 7.21 3.89
N GLN A 17 -12.66 7.99 2.82
CA GLN A 17 -13.79 7.85 1.90
C GLN A 17 -13.71 6.58 1.05
N LYS A 18 -12.51 6.21 0.59
CA LYS A 18 -12.29 5.03 -0.26
C LYS A 18 -12.14 3.73 0.52
N ALA A 19 -11.80 3.82 1.80
CA ALA A 19 -11.62 2.69 2.69
C ALA A 19 -12.57 2.80 3.90
N GLN A 20 -13.87 2.91 3.62
CA GLN A 20 -14.91 2.93 4.66
C GLN A 20 -14.89 1.63 5.48
N GLU A 21 -14.81 0.50 4.76
CA GLU A 21 -14.47 -0.79 5.33
C GLU A 21 -13.02 -1.13 4.99
N LYS A 22 -12.25 -1.57 5.99
CA LYS A 22 -10.82 -1.85 5.86
C LYS A 22 -10.53 -3.30 6.20
N LYS A 23 -9.78 -3.95 5.32
CA LYS A 23 -9.22 -5.28 5.57
C LYS A 23 -7.71 -5.23 5.44
N ILE A 24 -7.01 -5.51 6.53
CA ILE A 24 -5.55 -5.60 6.52
C ILE A 24 -5.17 -6.97 5.94
N ILE A 25 -4.49 -6.95 4.81
CA ILE A 25 -4.10 -8.15 4.07
C ILE A 25 -2.76 -8.69 4.55
N TYR A 26 -1.82 -7.79 4.83
CA TYR A 26 -0.51 -8.16 5.32
C TYR A 26 0.15 -7.00 6.06
N ARG A 27 1.07 -7.33 6.97
CA ARG A 27 1.82 -6.37 7.76
C ARG A 27 3.29 -6.68 7.65
N ILE A 28 4.07 -5.66 7.34
CA ILE A 28 5.54 -5.68 7.42
C ILE A 28 5.98 -4.63 8.44
N PRO A 29 7.21 -4.69 8.96
CA PRO A 29 7.72 -3.65 9.83
C PRO A 29 7.54 -2.27 9.18
N HIS A 30 6.89 -1.33 9.87
CA HIS A 30 6.62 0.03 9.40
C HIS A 30 5.61 0.19 8.24
N ALA A 31 4.94 -0.86 7.76
CA ALA A 31 3.88 -0.70 6.76
C ALA A 31 2.76 -1.75 6.85
N GLU A 32 1.55 -1.33 6.47
CA GLU A 32 0.37 -2.18 6.38
C GLU A 32 -0.18 -2.16 4.96
N LEU A 33 -0.53 -3.34 4.45
CA LEU A 33 -1.15 -3.52 3.15
C LEU A 33 -2.65 -3.73 3.36
N ILE A 34 -3.47 -2.83 2.80
CA ILE A 34 -4.88 -2.69 3.13
C ILE A 34 -5.73 -2.76 1.88
N GLU A 35 -6.78 -3.57 1.91
CA GLU A 35 -7.92 -3.49 1.00
C GLU A 35 -8.97 -2.54 1.62
N GLY A 36 -9.21 -1.42 0.93
CA GLY A 36 -10.29 -0.50 1.24
C GLY A 36 -11.51 -0.84 0.39
N ILE A 37 -12.68 -0.93 1.02
CA ILE A 37 -13.96 -1.16 0.36
C ILE A 37 -14.85 0.03 0.63
N ALA A 38 -15.41 0.60 -0.42
CA ALA A 38 -16.40 1.66 -0.35
C ALA A 38 -17.38 1.53 -1.52
N ASN A 39 -18.69 1.57 -1.23
CA ASN A 39 -19.76 1.47 -2.24
C ASN A 39 -19.60 0.26 -3.20
N GLY A 40 -19.17 -0.89 -2.67
CA GLY A 40 -18.93 -2.11 -3.47
C GLY A 40 -17.69 -2.08 -4.37
N LYS A 41 -16.89 -1.01 -4.32
CA LYS A 41 -15.61 -0.90 -5.03
C LYS A 41 -14.45 -1.18 -4.08
N THR A 42 -13.56 -2.07 -4.50
CA THR A 42 -12.29 -2.34 -3.80
C THR A 42 -11.20 -1.42 -4.34
N THR A 43 -10.45 -0.82 -3.42
CA THR A 43 -9.26 0.00 -3.68
C THR A 43 -8.13 -0.51 -2.79
N TYR A 44 -6.90 -0.47 -3.28
CA TYR A 44 -5.74 -1.04 -2.58
C TYR A 44 -4.85 0.06 -2.02
N PHE A 45 -4.39 -0.12 -0.79
CA PHE A 45 -3.58 0.87 -0.09
C PHE A 45 -2.38 0.27 0.60
N ILE A 46 -1.34 1.08 0.72
CA ILE A 46 -0.18 0.88 1.58
C ILE A 46 -0.17 2.02 2.58
N THR A 47 -0.24 1.71 3.86
CA THR A 47 -0.07 2.69 4.93
C THR A 47 1.33 2.52 5.52
N VAL A 48 2.19 3.51 5.35
CA VAL A 48 3.55 3.53 5.94
C VAL A 48 3.52 4.33 7.23
N HIS A 49 3.99 3.73 8.32
CA HIS A 49 4.03 4.32 9.66
C HIS A 49 5.41 4.90 9.94
N TYR A 50 5.49 6.21 10.13
CA TYR A 50 6.73 6.89 10.51
C TYR A 50 6.74 7.16 12.01
N HIS A 51 7.89 6.95 12.67
CA HIS A 51 8.05 7.02 14.12
C HIS A 51 7.41 8.25 14.82
N ASN A 52 7.44 9.42 14.16
CA ASN A 52 7.01 10.70 14.75
C ASN A 52 6.04 11.51 13.88
N SER A 53 5.44 10.92 12.83
CA SER A 53 4.50 11.64 11.96
C SER A 53 3.25 10.84 11.68
N ARG A 54 2.20 11.53 11.22
CA ARG A 54 1.08 10.86 10.54
C ARG A 54 1.67 10.02 9.41
N GLY A 55 1.33 8.73 9.39
CA GLY A 55 1.76 7.82 8.34
C GLY A 55 1.29 8.30 6.96
N ALA A 56 1.94 7.81 5.91
CA ALA A 56 1.51 8.06 4.53
C ALA A 56 0.54 6.98 4.08
N ASN A 57 -0.57 7.38 3.44
CA ASN A 57 -1.47 6.46 2.76
C ASN A 57 -1.19 6.55 1.26
N ILE A 58 -0.97 5.41 0.63
CA ILE A 58 -0.57 5.31 -0.76
C ILE A 58 -1.55 4.38 -1.45
N GLU A 59 -2.30 4.88 -2.41
CA GLU A 59 -3.17 4.08 -3.28
C GLU A 59 -2.32 3.33 -4.30
N VAL A 60 -2.63 2.06 -4.52
CA VAL A 60 -1.90 1.17 -5.42
C VAL A 60 -2.82 0.74 -6.55
N GLN A 61 -2.31 0.80 -7.78
CA GLN A 61 -3.00 0.28 -8.95
C GLN A 61 -3.26 -1.23 -8.81
N PRO A 62 -4.40 -1.75 -9.29
CA PRO A 62 -4.71 -3.18 -9.19
C PRO A 62 -3.64 -4.12 -9.76
N GLU A 63 -2.94 -3.74 -10.84
CA GLU A 63 -1.87 -4.56 -11.42
C GLU A 63 -0.63 -4.62 -10.52
N ALA A 64 -0.21 -3.48 -9.96
CA ALA A 64 0.89 -3.43 -9.00
C ALA A 64 0.54 -4.19 -7.71
N TRP A 65 -0.73 -4.15 -7.27
CA TRP A 65 -1.19 -4.93 -6.13
C TRP A 65 -1.03 -6.44 -6.34
N LYS A 66 -1.26 -6.96 -7.55
CA LYS A 66 -1.03 -8.39 -7.85
C LYS A 66 0.43 -8.78 -7.64
N GLU A 67 1.39 -7.90 -7.93
CA GLU A 67 2.81 -8.15 -7.69
C GLU A 67 3.13 -8.23 -6.20
N ILE A 68 2.56 -7.33 -5.40
CA ILE A 68 2.65 -7.37 -3.93
C ILE A 68 2.13 -8.71 -3.39
N ILE A 69 0.94 -9.14 -3.84
CA ILE A 69 0.34 -10.41 -3.38
C ILE A 69 1.24 -11.62 -3.70
N LYS A 70 1.95 -11.62 -4.84
CA LYS A 70 2.92 -12.68 -5.15
C LYS A 70 4.06 -12.69 -4.13
N LYS A 71 4.66 -11.53 -3.84
CA LYS A 71 5.76 -11.41 -2.86
C LYS A 71 5.35 -11.82 -1.44
N ILE A 72 4.12 -11.48 -1.02
CA ILE A 72 3.57 -11.92 0.26
C ILE A 72 3.43 -13.44 0.34
N LYS A 73 2.96 -14.08 -0.75
CA LYS A 73 2.80 -15.55 -0.78
C LYS A 73 4.16 -16.26 -0.65
N ASP A 74 5.20 -15.67 -1.23
CA ASP A 74 6.57 -16.16 -1.13
C ASP A 74 7.21 -15.85 0.25
N ARG A 75 6.53 -15.06 1.10
CA ARG A 75 6.98 -14.61 2.44
C ARG A 75 8.36 -13.96 2.44
N ASP A 76 8.66 -13.22 1.37
CA ASP A 76 9.92 -12.52 1.19
C ASP A 76 9.73 -11.02 1.43
N ASP A 77 9.86 -10.62 2.68
CA ASP A 77 9.68 -9.23 3.12
C ASP A 77 10.77 -8.30 2.56
N ASP A 78 11.99 -8.80 2.31
CA ASP A 78 13.08 -8.02 1.72
C ASP A 78 12.81 -7.73 0.24
N SER A 79 12.38 -8.74 -0.52
CA SER A 79 11.93 -8.54 -1.90
C SER A 79 10.71 -7.64 -1.99
N LEU A 80 9.79 -7.71 -1.02
CA LEU A 80 8.66 -6.80 -0.94
C LEU A 80 9.14 -5.35 -0.71
N TRP A 81 10.06 -5.12 0.22
CA TRP A 81 10.65 -3.80 0.42
C TRP A 81 11.41 -3.28 -0.80
N GLN A 82 12.13 -4.13 -1.52
CA GLN A 82 12.79 -3.75 -2.78
C GLN A 82 11.78 -3.29 -3.83
N LEU A 83 10.65 -4.00 -3.97
CA LEU A 83 9.56 -3.61 -4.85
C LEU A 83 8.97 -2.26 -4.45
N LEU A 84 8.65 -2.08 -3.17
CA LEU A 84 8.11 -0.82 -2.64
C LEU A 84 9.09 0.36 -2.86
N ASN A 85 10.38 0.14 -2.62
CA ASN A 85 11.43 1.13 -2.87
C ASN A 85 11.52 1.51 -4.36
N SER A 86 11.31 0.55 -5.28
CA SER A 86 11.29 0.83 -6.72
C SER A 86 10.14 1.76 -7.14
N TRP A 87 9.09 1.84 -6.33
CA TRP A 87 7.96 2.76 -6.50
C TRP A 87 8.10 4.05 -5.67
N GLY A 88 9.24 4.26 -5.02
CA GLY A 88 9.50 5.44 -4.18
C GLY A 88 8.90 5.37 -2.78
N ILE A 89 8.53 4.17 -2.29
CA ILE A 89 8.00 3.95 -0.95
C ILE A 89 9.11 3.40 -0.06
N TYR A 90 9.56 4.19 0.92
CA TYR A 90 10.72 3.86 1.74
C TYR A 90 10.34 3.60 3.19
N ARG A 91 11.04 2.63 3.82
CA ARG A 91 11.10 2.52 5.28
C ARG A 91 12.01 3.63 5.82
N ARG A 92 11.56 4.37 6.83
CA ARG A 92 12.32 5.49 7.41
C ARG A 92 12.54 5.29 8.89
#